data_AF-A0A4Z0H111-F1
#
_entry.id   AF-A0A4Z0H111-F1
#
_cell.length_a   1.000
_cell.length_b   1.000
_cell.length_c   1.000
_cell.angle_alpha   90.00
_cell.angle_beta   90.00
_cell.angle_gamma   90.00
#
_symmetry.space_group_name_H-M   'P 1'
#
loop_
_entity.id
_entity.type
_entity.pdbx_description
1 polymer ?
#
loop_
_entity_poly.entity_id
_entity_poly.type
_entity_poly.pdbx_seq_one_letter_code
_entity_poly.pdbx_strand_id
1 'polypeptide(L)'
;MPIINGNRLVLYFLLLSMTIIISACAHAPDKPDFETYEGHSLKIAVVGEAPDVAEEQVEFREVPFEELPNIDSNSYDAVFITEENLTEASESQYADLYSDSPIPFFFIGAKSHIPFTAEDAVYDDSWRWEPGNSYAVGIKRNQEDGSSKNWGFGLSNEEKTNEHIADVYSRIFKIIEETET
;
A
#
# COMPACT_ATOMS: atom_id res chain seq x y z
N MET A 1 7.90 64.03 37.09
CA MET A 1 7.68 63.73 35.65
C MET A 1 9.03 63.32 35.08
N PRO A 2 9.32 62.02 34.87
CA PRO A 2 10.64 61.63 34.39
C PRO A 2 10.75 61.86 32.88
N ILE A 3 11.81 62.54 32.47
CA ILE A 3 12.19 62.79 31.07
C ILE A 3 12.76 61.47 30.53
N ILE A 4 12.03 60.83 29.61
CA ILE A 4 12.49 59.63 28.93
C ILE A 4 13.53 60.07 27.89
N ASN A 5 14.80 59.75 28.12
CA ASN A 5 15.90 60.05 27.18
C ASN A 5 15.66 59.34 25.84
N GLY A 6 15.76 60.08 24.73
CA GLY A 6 15.56 59.56 23.37
C GLY A 6 16.42 58.32 23.06
N ASN A 7 17.65 58.26 23.58
CA ASN A 7 18.53 57.08 23.40
C ASN A 7 18.01 55.83 24.12
N ARG A 8 17.29 55.98 25.25
CA ARG A 8 16.66 54.84 25.94
C ARG A 8 15.42 54.38 25.19
N LEU A 9 14.65 55.29 24.61
CA LEU A 9 13.48 54.97 23.78
C LEU A 9 13.88 54.22 22.50
N VAL A 10 14.97 54.64 21.85
CA VAL A 10 15.56 53.95 20.69
C VAL A 10 16.08 52.57 21.08
N LEU A 11 16.71 52.43 22.26
CA LEU A 11 17.16 51.12 22.76
C LEU A 11 15.99 50.17 23.02
N TYR A 12 14.88 50.67 23.60
CA TYR A 12 13.66 49.86 23.79
C TYR A 12 13.01 49.48 22.47
N PHE A 13 13.01 50.36 21.47
CA PHE A 13 12.51 50.04 20.12
C PHE A 13 13.38 48.98 19.42
N LEU A 14 14.71 49.04 19.57
CA LEU A 14 15.65 48.04 19.05
C LEU A 14 15.54 46.68 19.78
N LEU A 15 15.32 46.70 21.10
CA LEU A 15 15.09 45.47 21.88
C LEU A 15 13.72 44.84 21.54
N LEU A 16 12.69 45.64 21.30
CA LEU A 16 11.35 45.16 20.93
C LEU A 16 11.35 44.57 19.51
N SER A 17 12.05 45.19 18.54
CA SER A 17 12.12 44.68 17.17
C SER A 17 12.87 43.34 17.06
N MET A 18 13.83 43.08 17.96
CA MET A 18 14.59 41.82 18.00
C MET A 18 13.77 40.63 18.52
N THR A 19 12.65 40.87 19.22
CA THR A 19 11.75 39.80 19.68
C THR A 19 10.74 39.31 18.64
N ILE A 20 10.53 40.06 17.55
CA ILE A 20 9.49 39.76 16.55
C ILE A 20 9.98 38.76 15.48
N ILE A 21 11.28 38.45 15.41
CA ILE A 21 11.86 37.65 14.30
C ILE A 21 11.88 36.13 14.58
N ILE A 22 11.48 35.65 15.77
CA ILE A 22 11.67 34.22 16.14
C ILE A 22 10.43 33.33 15.92
N SER A 23 9.34 33.83 15.29
CA SER A 23 8.12 33.03 15.06
C SER A 23 7.91 32.56 13.61
N ALA A 24 8.97 32.50 12.80
CA ALA A 24 8.93 31.73 11.55
C ALA A 24 9.68 30.43 11.77
N CYS A 25 9.13 29.54 12.60
CA CYS A 25 9.50 28.14 12.53
C CYS A 25 9.21 27.71 11.09
N ALA A 26 10.27 27.38 10.35
CA ALA A 26 10.16 26.65 9.11
C ALA A 26 9.36 25.38 9.44
N HIS A 27 8.08 25.38 9.09
CA HIS A 27 7.31 24.16 9.03
C HIS A 27 7.97 23.39 7.90
N ALA A 28 8.87 22.47 8.25
CA ALA A 28 9.20 21.39 7.35
C ALA A 28 7.84 20.78 6.96
N PRO A 29 7.57 20.51 5.67
CA PRO A 29 6.36 19.78 5.32
C PRO A 29 6.34 18.52 6.17
N ASP A 30 5.25 18.33 6.93
CA ASP A 30 5.06 17.13 7.74
C ASP A 30 5.29 15.94 6.81
N LYS A 31 6.26 15.09 7.16
CA LYS A 31 6.37 13.80 6.48
C LYS A 31 5.02 13.10 6.68
N PRO A 32 4.45 12.48 5.63
CA PRO A 32 3.23 11.71 5.81
C PRO A 32 3.49 10.65 6.89
N ASP A 33 2.68 10.67 7.94
CA ASP A 33 2.73 9.70 9.02
C ASP A 33 1.94 8.47 8.56
N PHE A 34 2.64 7.48 8.00
CA PHE A 34 2.03 6.24 7.57
C PHE A 34 1.87 5.28 8.75
N GLU A 35 0.65 4.80 8.95
CA GLU A 35 0.37 3.83 10.00
C GLU A 35 0.78 2.42 9.57
N THR A 36 1.81 1.89 10.21
CA THR A 36 2.20 0.48 10.14
C THR A 36 1.05 -0.44 10.56
N TYR A 37 0.98 -1.64 9.99
CA TYR A 37 0.03 -2.66 10.45
C TYR A 37 0.50 -3.28 11.77
N GLU A 38 -0.39 -3.31 12.75
CA GLU A 38 -0.13 -3.80 14.13
C GLU A 38 -1.15 -4.89 14.55
N GLY A 39 -1.82 -5.50 13.56
CA GLY A 39 -2.82 -6.55 13.79
C GLY A 39 -2.21 -7.91 14.12
N HIS A 40 -2.98 -8.98 13.93
CA HIS A 40 -2.48 -10.33 14.20
C HIS A 40 -1.45 -10.81 13.17
N SER A 41 -0.83 -11.95 13.46
CA SER A 41 0.10 -12.57 12.51
C SER A 41 -0.62 -12.99 11.24
N LEU A 42 0.00 -12.72 10.10
CA LEU A 42 -0.49 -13.12 8.78
C LEU A 42 0.55 -14.02 8.10
N LYS A 43 0.08 -15.00 7.32
CA LYS A 43 0.88 -15.85 6.45
C LYS A 43 0.47 -15.62 5.01
N ILE A 44 1.38 -15.09 4.21
CA ILE A 44 1.10 -14.68 2.84
C ILE A 44 1.95 -15.52 1.89
N ALA A 45 1.30 -16.22 0.98
CA ALA A 45 2.00 -16.86 -0.14
C ALA A 45 2.40 -15.78 -1.15
N VAL A 46 3.61 -15.83 -1.69
CA VAL A 46 4.11 -14.85 -2.67
C VAL A 46 4.60 -15.57 -3.90
N VAL A 47 4.09 -15.20 -5.08
CA VAL A 47 4.67 -15.61 -6.36
C VAL A 47 5.57 -14.50 -6.85
N GLY A 48 6.88 -14.76 -6.78
CA GLY A 48 7.95 -13.79 -6.99
C GLY A 48 8.71 -13.47 -5.72
N GLU A 49 9.41 -12.34 -5.69
CA GLU A 49 10.21 -11.92 -4.53
C GLU A 49 9.32 -11.38 -3.40
N ALA A 50 9.52 -11.87 -2.17
CA ALA A 50 8.82 -11.34 -1.00
C ALA A 50 9.13 -9.85 -0.77
N PRO A 51 8.13 -9.02 -0.43
CA PRO A 51 8.37 -7.60 -0.19
C PRO A 51 9.15 -7.35 1.10
N ASP A 52 10.04 -6.35 1.05
CA ASP A 52 10.79 -5.88 2.21
C ASP A 52 9.94 -4.88 3.01
N VAL A 53 9.28 -5.37 4.07
CA VAL A 53 8.39 -4.59 4.95
C VAL A 53 8.85 -4.70 6.41
N ALA A 54 8.44 -3.74 7.25
CA ALA A 54 8.90 -3.67 8.65
C ALA A 54 8.06 -4.52 9.61
N GLU A 55 6.88 -4.98 9.17
CA GLU A 55 5.92 -5.77 9.95
C GLU A 55 6.41 -7.21 10.20
N GLU A 56 7.16 -7.41 11.29
CA GLU A 56 7.74 -8.71 11.66
C GLU A 56 6.69 -9.81 11.89
N GLN A 57 5.43 -9.46 12.17
CA GLN A 57 4.34 -10.41 12.35
C GLN A 57 3.75 -10.95 11.03
N VAL A 58 4.16 -10.39 9.87
CA VAL A 58 3.73 -10.85 8.55
C VAL A 58 4.79 -11.79 7.98
N GLU A 59 4.42 -13.05 7.81
CA GLU A 59 5.28 -14.10 7.29
C GLU A 59 5.03 -14.29 5.79
N PHE A 60 6.04 -14.03 4.97
CA PHE A 60 5.99 -14.34 3.54
C PHE A 60 6.57 -15.72 3.25
N ARG A 61 5.87 -16.47 2.39
CA ARG A 61 6.37 -17.73 1.83
C ARG A 61 6.35 -17.63 0.32
N GLU A 62 7.53 -17.55 -0.26
CA GLU A 62 7.68 -17.63 -1.70
C GLU A 62 7.23 -19.01 -2.19
N VAL A 63 6.35 -19.02 -3.17
CA VAL A 63 5.82 -20.21 -3.83
C VAL A 63 5.96 -20.04 -5.34
N PRO A 64 6.31 -21.09 -6.08
CA PRO A 64 6.32 -21.03 -7.53
C PRO A 64 4.90 -20.93 -8.08
N PHE A 65 4.76 -20.38 -9.28
CA PHE A 65 3.46 -20.14 -9.91
C PHE A 65 2.64 -21.44 -10.05
N GLU A 66 3.31 -22.53 -10.42
CA GLU A 66 2.72 -23.83 -10.67
C GLU A 66 2.17 -24.52 -9.42
N GLU A 67 2.55 -24.04 -8.24
CA GLU A 67 2.02 -24.53 -6.95
C GLU A 67 0.72 -23.82 -6.55
N LEU A 68 0.37 -22.68 -7.18
CA LEU A 68 -0.85 -21.92 -6.85
C LEU A 68 -2.14 -22.76 -6.87
N PRO A 69 -2.39 -23.65 -7.84
CA PRO A 69 -3.59 -24.50 -7.85
C PRO A 69 -3.65 -25.50 -6.69
N ASN A 70 -2.53 -25.75 -6.01
CA ASN A 70 -2.39 -26.75 -4.96
C ASN A 70 -2.20 -26.13 -3.57
N ILE A 71 -2.27 -24.80 -3.43
CA ILE A 71 -2.09 -24.17 -2.12
C ILE A 71 -3.24 -24.57 -1.19
N ASP A 72 -2.88 -24.95 0.03
CA ASP A 72 -3.86 -25.12 1.08
C ASP A 72 -4.28 -23.74 1.58
N SER A 73 -5.50 -23.34 1.26
CA SER A 73 -6.05 -22.06 1.70
C SER A 73 -6.23 -21.94 3.21
N ASN A 74 -6.07 -23.02 3.98
CA ASN A 74 -6.03 -22.96 5.44
C ASN A 74 -4.63 -22.66 5.99
N SER A 75 -3.61 -22.71 5.13
CA SER A 75 -2.21 -22.46 5.49
C SER A 75 -1.78 -21.00 5.24
N TYR A 76 -2.58 -20.24 4.50
CA TYR A 76 -2.31 -18.86 4.10
C TYR A 76 -3.54 -17.99 4.23
N ASP A 77 -3.34 -16.73 4.57
CA ASP A 77 -4.39 -15.73 4.72
C ASP A 77 -4.61 -14.94 3.43
N ALA A 78 -3.59 -14.90 2.54
CA ALA A 78 -3.66 -14.27 1.23
C ALA A 78 -2.57 -14.80 0.28
N VAL A 79 -2.72 -14.44 -1.01
CA VAL A 79 -1.69 -14.66 -2.03
C VAL A 79 -1.31 -13.33 -2.68
N PHE A 80 -0.01 -13.06 -2.79
CA PHE A 80 0.54 -11.95 -3.56
C PHE A 80 1.16 -12.46 -4.85
N ILE A 81 0.89 -11.76 -5.95
CA ILE A 81 1.54 -11.97 -7.24
C ILE A 81 2.27 -10.67 -7.57
N THR A 82 3.59 -10.74 -7.69
CA THR A 82 4.45 -9.59 -7.92
C THR A 82 4.48 -9.16 -9.38
N GLU A 83 5.02 -7.96 -9.62
CA GLU A 83 4.98 -7.24 -10.90
C GLU A 83 5.56 -8.07 -12.07
N GLU A 84 6.63 -8.83 -11.82
CA GLU A 84 7.30 -9.68 -12.81
C GLU A 84 6.48 -10.93 -13.22
N ASN A 85 5.50 -11.32 -12.42
CA ASN A 85 4.65 -12.50 -12.65
C ASN A 85 3.26 -12.15 -13.18
N LEU A 86 2.91 -10.86 -13.33
CA LEU A 86 1.57 -10.43 -13.75
C LEU A 86 1.19 -10.86 -15.16
N THR A 87 2.17 -11.00 -16.07
CA THR A 87 1.87 -11.46 -17.43
C THR A 87 1.38 -12.91 -17.40
N GLU A 88 2.09 -13.79 -16.69
CA GLU A 88 1.70 -15.19 -16.50
C GLU A 88 0.39 -15.31 -15.72
N ALA A 89 0.19 -14.46 -14.71
CA ALA A 89 -1.05 -14.43 -13.95
C ALA A 89 -2.30 -14.04 -14.75
N SER A 90 -2.12 -13.38 -15.89
CA SER A 90 -3.24 -13.07 -16.79
C SER A 90 -3.57 -14.19 -17.77
N GLU A 91 -2.82 -15.29 -17.76
CA GLU A 91 -3.16 -16.44 -18.58
C GLU A 91 -4.50 -17.03 -18.12
N SER A 92 -5.42 -17.19 -19.08
CA SER A 92 -6.80 -17.66 -18.85
C SER A 92 -6.92 -18.90 -17.96
N GLN A 93 -5.91 -19.78 -17.92
CA GLN A 93 -5.89 -20.98 -17.09
C GLN A 93 -5.95 -20.68 -15.58
N TYR A 94 -5.59 -19.47 -15.15
CA TYR A 94 -5.59 -19.07 -13.74
C TYR A 94 -6.81 -18.23 -13.33
N ALA A 95 -7.69 -17.83 -14.26
CA ALA A 95 -8.84 -16.98 -13.94
C ALA A 95 -9.81 -17.65 -12.93
N ASP A 96 -10.05 -18.96 -13.11
CA ASP A 96 -10.88 -19.76 -12.21
C ASP A 96 -10.23 -19.92 -10.84
N LEU A 97 -8.90 -20.06 -10.79
CA LEU A 97 -8.15 -20.17 -9.53
C LEU A 97 -8.42 -18.96 -8.62
N TYR A 98 -8.37 -17.75 -9.16
CA TYR A 98 -8.59 -16.55 -8.36
C TYR A 98 -10.05 -16.34 -8.00
N SER A 99 -10.94 -16.74 -8.90
CA SER A 99 -12.38 -16.64 -8.69
C SER A 99 -12.84 -17.64 -7.64
N ASP A 100 -12.33 -18.87 -7.63
CA ASP A 100 -12.81 -19.92 -6.73
C ASP A 100 -12.07 -19.96 -5.38
N SER A 101 -11.04 -19.14 -5.20
CA SER A 101 -10.27 -19.09 -3.96
C SER A 101 -11.10 -18.56 -2.77
N PRO A 102 -10.99 -19.20 -1.58
CA PRO A 102 -11.57 -18.69 -0.35
C PRO A 102 -10.72 -17.59 0.31
N ILE A 103 -9.47 -17.40 -0.13
CA ILE A 103 -8.56 -16.34 0.35
C ILE A 103 -8.29 -15.30 -0.74
N PRO A 104 -8.06 -14.03 -0.38
CA PRO A 104 -7.83 -12.96 -1.34
C PRO A 104 -6.51 -13.12 -2.12
N PHE A 105 -6.54 -12.70 -3.38
CA PHE A 105 -5.37 -12.53 -4.24
C PHE A 105 -5.09 -11.04 -4.43
N PHE A 106 -3.83 -10.63 -4.33
CA PHE A 106 -3.37 -9.27 -4.61
C PHE A 106 -2.31 -9.28 -5.71
N PHE A 107 -2.50 -8.39 -6.70
CA PHE A 107 -1.64 -8.22 -7.86
C PHE A 107 -0.87 -6.92 -7.70
N ILE A 108 0.41 -7.03 -7.36
CA ILE A 108 1.27 -5.89 -7.05
C ILE A 108 1.86 -5.34 -8.35
N GLY A 109 1.71 -4.03 -8.57
CA GLY A 109 2.14 -3.35 -9.79
C GLY A 109 1.07 -3.29 -10.88
N ALA A 110 -0.12 -3.86 -10.66
CA ALA A 110 -1.25 -3.81 -11.59
C ALA A 110 -2.23 -2.69 -11.22
N LYS A 111 -2.71 -1.94 -12.23
CA LYS A 111 -3.70 -0.88 -12.00
C LYS A 111 -5.15 -1.34 -12.02
N SER A 112 -5.41 -2.58 -12.43
CA SER A 112 -6.74 -3.17 -12.53
C SER A 112 -6.67 -4.68 -12.36
N HIS A 113 -7.71 -5.25 -11.76
CA HIS A 113 -7.87 -6.70 -11.62
C HIS A 113 -8.48 -7.37 -12.86
N ILE A 114 -8.94 -6.58 -13.83
CA ILE A 114 -9.62 -7.06 -15.04
C ILE A 114 -8.79 -8.10 -15.81
N PRO A 115 -7.47 -7.92 -16.05
CA PRO A 115 -6.66 -8.90 -16.77
C PRO A 115 -6.57 -10.28 -16.11
N PHE A 116 -6.93 -10.39 -14.83
CA PHE A 116 -6.83 -11.64 -14.08
C PHE A 116 -8.20 -12.32 -13.89
N THR A 117 -9.28 -11.64 -14.26
CA THR A 117 -10.66 -12.11 -13.99
C THR A 117 -11.54 -12.18 -15.22
N ALA A 118 -11.18 -11.50 -16.31
CA ALA A 118 -11.92 -11.56 -17.57
C ALA A 118 -11.20 -12.47 -18.57
N GLU A 119 -11.91 -13.46 -19.12
CA GLU A 119 -11.35 -14.46 -20.06
C GLU A 119 -10.67 -13.85 -21.30
N ASP A 120 -11.15 -12.70 -21.76
CA ASP A 120 -10.67 -12.03 -22.99
C ASP A 120 -9.62 -10.93 -22.72
N ALA A 121 -9.24 -10.70 -21.46
CA ALA A 121 -8.28 -9.66 -21.10
C ALA A 121 -6.92 -10.28 -20.77
N VAL A 122 -5.87 -9.82 -21.45
CA VAL A 122 -4.48 -10.23 -21.20
C VAL A 122 -3.73 -9.05 -20.61
N TYR A 123 -2.92 -9.29 -19.59
CA TYR A 123 -2.07 -8.27 -19.01
C TYR A 123 -0.95 -7.90 -20.00
N ASP A 124 -0.71 -6.60 -20.12
CA ASP A 124 0.37 -6.01 -20.91
C ASP A 124 0.82 -4.71 -20.21
N ASP A 125 1.82 -4.04 -20.77
CA ASP A 125 2.36 -2.80 -20.18
C ASP A 125 1.30 -1.70 -19.98
N SER A 126 0.19 -1.71 -20.72
CA SER A 126 -0.90 -0.74 -20.54
C SER A 126 -1.68 -0.98 -19.25
N TRP A 127 -1.55 -2.14 -18.60
CA TRP A 127 -2.17 -2.47 -17.31
C TRP A 127 -1.24 -2.26 -16.11
N ARG A 128 0.02 -1.95 -16.38
CA ARG A 128 1.02 -1.62 -15.36
C ARG A 128 0.62 -0.35 -14.61
N TRP A 129 1.05 -0.27 -13.35
CA TRP A 129 0.87 0.92 -12.54
C TRP A 129 1.47 2.17 -13.21
N GLU A 130 0.70 3.26 -13.15
CA GLU A 130 1.09 4.61 -13.52
C GLU A 130 0.57 5.57 -12.45
N PRO A 131 1.23 6.73 -12.23
CA PRO A 131 0.73 7.78 -11.34
C PRO A 131 -0.75 8.09 -11.57
N GLY A 132 -1.51 8.26 -10.49
CA GLY A 132 -2.96 8.46 -10.51
C GLY A 132 -3.79 7.18 -10.56
N ASN A 133 -3.16 6.00 -10.58
CA ASN A 133 -3.85 4.71 -10.53
C ASN A 133 -3.47 3.87 -9.30
N SER A 134 -4.18 2.74 -9.12
CA SER A 134 -3.83 1.72 -8.13
C SER A 134 -2.46 1.12 -8.41
N TYR A 135 -1.59 1.11 -7.42
CA TYR A 135 -0.32 0.39 -7.42
C TYR A 135 -0.49 -1.10 -7.17
N ALA A 136 -1.47 -1.47 -6.35
CA ALA A 136 -1.88 -2.86 -6.18
C ALA A 136 -3.39 -2.97 -6.27
N VAL A 137 -3.88 -4.12 -6.72
CA VAL A 137 -5.31 -4.45 -6.75
C VAL A 137 -5.52 -5.81 -6.11
N GLY A 138 -6.66 -5.99 -5.45
CA GLY A 138 -7.02 -7.26 -4.81
C GLY A 138 -8.38 -7.75 -5.24
N ILE A 139 -8.60 -9.06 -5.16
CA ILE A 139 -9.88 -9.72 -5.38
C ILE A 139 -10.11 -10.81 -4.33
N LYS A 140 -11.37 -10.99 -3.93
CA LYS A 140 -11.84 -12.12 -3.14
C LYS A 140 -13.25 -12.46 -3.54
N ARG A 141 -13.52 -13.71 -3.87
CA ARG A 141 -14.89 -14.17 -4.09
C ARG A 141 -15.52 -14.59 -2.77
N ASN A 142 -16.76 -14.18 -2.57
CA ASN A 142 -17.60 -14.69 -1.52
C ASN A 142 -18.18 -16.04 -1.98
N GLN A 143 -17.85 -17.09 -1.24
CA GLN A 143 -18.25 -18.46 -1.54
C GLN A 143 -19.75 -18.72 -1.27
N GLU A 144 -20.41 -17.90 -0.46
CA GLU A 144 -21.82 -18.09 -0.11
C GLU A 144 -22.77 -17.55 -1.18
N ASP A 145 -22.49 -16.37 -1.72
CA ASP A 145 -23.38 -15.67 -2.67
C ASP A 145 -22.79 -15.47 -4.07
N GLY A 146 -21.53 -15.85 -4.28
CA GLY A 146 -20.83 -15.70 -5.55
C GLY A 146 -20.54 -14.25 -5.94
N SER A 147 -20.65 -13.30 -5.01
CA SER A 147 -20.21 -11.93 -5.24
C SER A 147 -18.68 -11.82 -5.16
N SER A 148 -18.08 -10.86 -5.85
CA SER A 148 -16.64 -10.59 -5.76
C SER A 148 -16.42 -9.24 -5.06
N LYS A 149 -15.58 -9.24 -4.03
CA LYS A 149 -14.97 -8.01 -3.49
C LYS A 149 -13.71 -7.72 -4.28
N ASN A 150 -13.48 -6.44 -4.55
CA ASN A 150 -12.25 -5.96 -5.15
C ASN A 150 -11.74 -4.73 -4.41
N TRP A 151 -10.43 -4.54 -4.45
CA TRP A 151 -9.73 -3.44 -3.80
C TRP A 151 -8.71 -2.84 -4.75
N GLY A 152 -8.39 -1.57 -4.54
CA GLY A 152 -7.33 -0.87 -5.25
C GLY A 152 -6.58 0.05 -4.29
N PHE A 153 -5.25 0.01 -4.34
CA PHE A 153 -4.37 0.72 -3.41
C PHE A 153 -3.43 1.62 -4.21
N GLY A 154 -3.68 2.93 -4.19
CA GLY A 154 -2.78 3.92 -4.79
C GLY A 154 -1.61 4.26 -3.85
N LEU A 155 -0.50 4.72 -4.45
CA LEU A 155 0.62 5.29 -3.70
C LEU A 155 0.31 6.72 -3.25
N SER A 156 0.74 7.06 -2.05
CA SER A 156 0.62 8.41 -1.51
C SER A 156 1.38 9.42 -2.37
N ASN A 157 0.71 10.54 -2.71
CA ASN A 157 1.20 11.54 -3.66
C ASN A 157 1.64 10.97 -5.03
N GLU A 158 1.23 9.74 -5.36
CA GLU A 158 1.58 9.05 -6.61
C GLU A 158 3.09 8.78 -6.80
N GLU A 159 3.89 8.87 -5.73
CA GLU A 159 5.34 8.64 -5.80
C GLU A 159 5.71 7.20 -5.40
N LYS A 160 6.50 6.51 -6.23
CA LYS A 160 6.99 5.15 -5.97
C LYS A 160 8.25 5.19 -5.10
N THR A 161 8.08 5.47 -3.81
CA THR A 161 9.14 5.41 -2.78
C THR A 161 8.93 4.19 -1.88
N ASN A 162 10.00 3.73 -1.21
CA ASN A 162 9.89 2.59 -0.28
C ASN A 162 8.87 2.86 0.85
N GLU A 163 8.81 4.11 1.34
CA GLU A 163 7.88 4.51 2.41
C GLU A 163 6.42 4.43 1.94
N HIS A 164 6.13 4.88 0.71
CA HIS A 164 4.78 4.80 0.14
C HIS A 164 4.38 3.36 -0.22
N ILE A 165 5.34 2.54 -0.65
CA ILE A 165 5.13 1.12 -0.91
C ILE A 165 4.82 0.39 0.39
N ALA A 166 5.58 0.65 1.46
CA ALA A 166 5.33 0.08 2.79
C ALA A 166 3.93 0.42 3.30
N ASP A 167 3.50 1.68 3.16
CA ASP A 167 2.13 2.11 3.49
C ASP A 167 1.05 1.33 2.70
N VAL A 168 1.27 1.05 1.42
CA VAL A 168 0.35 0.21 0.64
C VAL A 168 0.26 -1.20 1.25
N TYR A 169 1.40 -1.80 1.59
CA TYR A 169 1.43 -3.12 2.22
C TYR A 169 0.70 -3.13 3.57
N SER A 170 0.95 -2.15 4.44
CA SER A 170 0.24 -2.03 5.73
C SER A 170 -1.28 -1.96 5.53
N ARG A 171 -1.75 -1.23 4.51
CA ARG A 171 -3.17 -1.17 4.16
C ARG A 171 -3.71 -2.49 3.60
N ILE A 172 -2.93 -3.21 2.81
CA ILE A 172 -3.31 -4.55 2.33
C ILE A 172 -3.44 -5.52 3.50
N PHE A 173 -2.51 -5.52 4.45
CA PHE A 173 -2.56 -6.40 5.63
C PHE A 173 -3.82 -6.16 6.47
N LYS A 174 -4.19 -4.89 6.69
CA LYS A 174 -5.47 -4.53 7.34
C LYS A 174 -6.66 -5.15 6.62
N ILE A 175 -6.67 -5.11 5.28
CA ILE A 175 -7.75 -5.71 4.48
C ILE A 175 -7.76 -7.24 4.59
N ILE A 176 -6.60 -7.90 4.63
CA ILE A 176 -6.52 -9.35 4.78
C ILE A 176 -7.20 -9.76 6.09
N GLU A 177 -6.78 -9.18 7.21
CA GLU A 177 -7.35 -9.41 8.55
C GLU A 177 -8.88 -9.18 8.56
N GLU A 178 -9.36 -8.08 7.98
CA GLU A 178 -10.80 -7.80 7.90
C GLU A 178 -11.59 -8.87 7.12
N THR A 179 -10.95 -9.56 6.18
CA THR A 179 -11.61 -10.53 5.32
C THR A 179 -11.59 -11.96 5.85
N GLU A 180 -10.88 -12.27 6.94
CA GLU A 180 -10.89 -13.58 7.58
C GLU A 180 -12.20 -13.92 8.32
N THR A 181 -13.12 -12.96 8.39
CA THR A 181 -14.40 -13.05 9.13
C THR A 181 -15.55 -13.72 8.40
#